data_AF-A0A1V5K8S9-F1
#
_entry.id   AF-A0A1V5K8S9-F1
#
_cell.length_a   1.000
_cell.length_b   1.000
_cell.length_c   1.000
_cell.angle_alpha   90.00
_cell.angle_beta   90.00
_cell.angle_gamma   90.00
#
_symmetry.space_group_name_H-M   'P 1'
#
loop_
_entity.id
_entity.type
_entity.pdbx_description
1 polymer ?
#
loop_
_entity_poly.entity_id
_entity_poly.type
_entity_poly.pdbx_seq_one_letter_code
_entity_poly.pdbx_strand_id
1 'polypeptide(L)'
;MFFVLRPKRKMLFDVVKELPCKGKVLRDALVRPAGVRTSKAYTGPLRLVTALVTVDGVEREMTFVTNNTSWSARTVAELYRARWAVELFFKEIKQTLQLRDFVGTNEKAVK
;
A
#
# COMPACT_ATOMS: atom_id res chain seq x y z
N MET A 1 -16.85 -2.99 -3.62
CA MET A 1 -15.42 -3.09 -3.94
C MET A 1 -14.60 -2.58 -2.75
N PHE A 2 -13.51 -3.27 -2.38
CA PHE A 2 -12.65 -2.89 -1.25
C PHE A 2 -11.31 -2.31 -1.74
N PHE A 3 -10.73 -1.40 -0.97
CA PHE A 3 -9.40 -0.83 -1.25
C PHE A 3 -8.51 -0.84 0.00
N VAL A 4 -7.20 -0.85 -0.22
CA VAL A 4 -6.17 -0.59 0.79
C VAL A 4 -5.18 0.41 0.20
N LEU A 5 -5.02 1.56 0.84
CA LEU A 5 -4.20 2.68 0.33
C LEU A 5 -3.25 3.20 1.41
N ARG A 6 -2.16 3.85 1.00
CA ARG A 6 -1.34 4.69 1.90
C ARG A 6 -2.00 6.06 2.02
N PRO A 7 -2.31 6.55 3.23
CA PRO A 7 -2.76 7.92 3.39
C PRO A 7 -1.63 8.89 3.05
N LYS A 8 -1.95 9.97 2.34
CA LYS A 8 -1.02 11.08 2.11
C LYS A 8 -0.99 11.96 3.36
N ARG A 9 0.12 12.66 3.59
CA ARG A 9 0.31 13.55 4.76
C ARG A 9 -0.80 14.60 4.96
N LYS A 10 -1.45 15.05 3.88
CA LYS A 10 -2.55 16.04 3.92
C LYS A 10 -3.94 15.44 4.16
N MET A 11 -4.06 14.11 4.27
CA MET A 11 -5.35 13.47 4.55
C MET A 11 -5.67 13.62 6.04
N LEU A 12 -6.81 14.22 6.33
CA LEU A 12 -7.30 14.44 7.68
C LEU A 12 -8.39 13.43 8.00
N PHE A 13 -8.34 12.88 9.20
CA PHE A 13 -9.25 11.85 9.68
C PHE A 13 -9.68 12.15 11.11
N ASP A 14 -10.97 11.99 11.38
CA ASP A 14 -11.52 12.00 12.73
C ASP A 14 -11.69 10.57 13.21
N VAL A 15 -11.19 10.29 14.41
CA VAL A 15 -11.29 8.96 15.02
C VAL A 15 -12.70 8.79 15.58
N VAL A 16 -13.40 7.77 15.11
CA VAL A 16 -14.72 7.39 15.61
C VAL A 16 -14.58 6.37 16.74
N LYS A 17 -13.70 5.39 16.56
CA LYS A 17 -13.51 4.31 17.53
C LYS A 17 -12.13 3.68 17.38
N GLU A 18 -11.47 3.40 18.51
CA GLU A 18 -10.27 2.58 18.52
C GLU A 18 -10.62 1.09 18.62
N LEU A 19 -9.83 0.27 17.92
CA LEU A 19 -9.95 -1.18 17.86
C LEU A 19 -8.74 -1.82 18.55
N PRO A 20 -8.89 -3.05 19.10
CA PRO A 20 -7.80 -3.70 19.81
C PRO A 20 -6.63 -4.05 18.88
N CYS A 21 -5.44 -3.58 19.25
CA CYS A 21 -4.18 -3.89 18.57
C CYS A 21 -3.54 -5.17 19.15
N LYS A 22 -2.90 -5.97 18.29
CA LYS A 22 -2.11 -7.16 18.70
C LYS A 22 -0.86 -7.32 17.85
N GLY A 23 0.23 -7.77 18.48
CA GLY A 23 1.49 -8.08 17.80
C GLY A 23 2.11 -6.86 17.12
N LYS A 24 2.35 -6.93 15.81
CA LYS A 24 2.98 -5.88 15.01
C LYS A 24 2.03 -4.74 14.60
N VAL A 25 0.78 -4.75 15.06
CA VAL A 25 -0.18 -3.67 14.80
C VAL A 25 -0.03 -2.64 15.91
N LEU A 26 0.34 -1.41 15.55
CA LEU A 26 0.56 -0.30 16.48
C LEU A 26 -0.72 0.50 16.72
N ARG A 27 -1.54 0.67 15.67
CA ARG A 27 -2.80 1.39 15.74
C ARG A 27 -3.85 0.75 14.85
N ASP A 28 -5.07 0.70 15.33
CA ASP A 28 -6.22 0.27 14.56
C ASP A 28 -7.43 1.09 14.99
N ALA A 29 -8.01 1.85 14.05
CA ALA A 29 -9.10 2.76 14.36
C ALA A 29 -10.10 2.85 13.22
N LEU A 30 -11.38 2.89 13.55
CA LEU A 30 -12.43 3.34 12.65
C LEU A 30 -12.41 4.87 12.61
N VAL A 31 -12.38 5.42 11.41
CA VAL A 31 -12.23 6.85 11.16
C VAL A 31 -13.21 7.34 10.10
N ARG A 32 -13.44 8.65 10.08
CA ARG A 32 -14.14 9.36 9.00
C ARG A 32 -13.22 10.41 8.38
N PRO A 33 -13.34 10.72 7.07
CA PRO A 33 -12.60 11.82 6.48
C PRO A 33 -13.00 13.15 7.15
N ALA A 34 -12.02 13.94 7.59
CA ALA A 34 -12.24 15.24 8.24
C ALA A 34 -12.12 16.44 7.27
N GLY A 35 -11.58 16.21 6.05
CA GLY A 35 -11.44 17.27 5.06
C GLY A 35 -12.79 17.75 4.50
N VAL A 36 -12.98 19.07 4.38
CA VAL A 36 -14.27 19.73 4.01
C VAL A 36 -14.93 19.14 2.75
N ARG A 37 -14.15 18.84 1.70
CA ARG A 37 -14.68 18.25 0.45
C ARG A 37 -14.80 16.72 0.56
N THR A 38 -13.84 16.08 1.20
CA THR A 38 -13.75 14.61 1.25
C THR A 38 -14.78 14.00 2.19
N SER A 39 -15.12 14.69 3.28
CA SER A 39 -16.17 14.27 4.22
C SER A 39 -17.55 14.24 3.55
N LYS A 40 -17.83 15.19 2.66
CA LYS A 40 -19.06 15.23 1.85
C LYS A 40 -19.05 14.18 0.74
N ALA A 41 -17.90 13.97 0.08
CA ALA A 41 -17.79 13.02 -1.03
C ALA A 41 -17.79 11.55 -0.57
N TYR A 42 -17.37 11.27 0.67
CA TYR A 42 -17.33 9.92 1.21
C TYR A 42 -17.82 9.91 2.65
N THR A 43 -19.03 9.40 2.85
CA THR A 43 -19.71 9.31 4.16
C THR A 43 -19.57 7.93 4.80
N GLY A 44 -19.03 6.95 4.08
CA GLY A 44 -18.83 5.59 4.56
C GLY A 44 -17.78 5.51 5.68
N PRO A 45 -17.78 4.42 6.47
CA PRO A 45 -16.74 4.18 7.45
C PRO A 45 -15.41 3.87 6.76
N LEU A 46 -14.33 4.46 7.27
CA LEU A 46 -12.98 4.05 6.94
C LEU A 46 -12.33 3.43 8.16
N ARG A 47 -11.26 2.69 7.92
CA ARG A 47 -10.40 2.14 8.95
C ARG A 47 -8.97 2.53 8.66
N LEU A 48 -8.28 3.02 9.69
CA LEU A 48 -6.89 3.40 9.65
C LEU A 48 -6.09 2.41 10.49
N VAL A 49 -5.12 1.76 9.86
CA VAL A 49 -4.28 0.73 10.48
C VAL A 49 -2.83 1.16 10.37
N THR A 50 -2.14 1.31 11.50
CA THR A 50 -0.68 1.48 11.55
C THR A 50 -0.04 0.19 12.05
N ALA A 51 0.92 -0.35 11.32
CA ALA A 51 1.62 -1.58 11.66
C ALA A 51 3.10 -1.51 11.28
N LEU A 52 3.91 -2.33 11.95
CA LEU A 52 5.28 -2.62 11.56
C LEU A 52 5.28 -3.65 10.44
N VAL A 53 5.79 -3.25 9.28
CA VAL A 53 5.92 -4.11 8.09
C VAL A 53 7.41 -4.31 7.80
N THR A 54 7.82 -5.56 7.66
CA THR A 54 9.21 -5.89 7.30
C THR A 54 9.39 -5.72 5.79
N VAL A 55 10.25 -4.79 5.42
CA VAL A 55 10.64 -4.49 4.03
C VAL A 55 12.15 -4.62 3.95
N ASP A 56 12.65 -5.50 3.07
CA ASP A 56 14.07 -5.78 2.88
C ASP A 56 14.81 -6.10 4.19
N GLY A 57 14.17 -6.88 5.06
CA GLY A 57 14.73 -7.28 6.37
C GLY A 57 14.63 -6.20 7.46
N VAL A 58 14.15 -5.00 7.15
CA VAL A 58 14.02 -3.89 8.10
C VAL A 58 12.55 -3.65 8.45
N GLU A 59 12.25 -3.51 9.74
CA GLU A 59 10.90 -3.11 10.17
C GLU A 59 10.65 -1.64 9.87
N ARG A 60 9.53 -1.35 9.22
CA ARG A 60 9.10 0.00 8.87
C ARG A 60 7.70 0.21 9.42
N GLU A 61 7.49 1.32 10.12
CA GLU A 61 6.14 1.75 10.48
C GLU A 61 5.40 2.22 9.23
N MET A 62 4.20 1.67 9.03
CA MET A 62 3.37 1.95 7.87
C MET A 62 1.91 2.12 8.28
N THR A 63 1.28 3.17 7.78
CA THR A 63 -0.14 3.44 7.95
C THR A 63 -0.91 3.15 6.68
N PHE A 64 -2.07 2.52 6.81
CA PHE A 64 -2.97 2.11 5.73
C PHE A 64 -4.38 2.63 5.99
N VAL A 65 -5.11 2.96 4.93
CA VAL A 65 -6.54 3.29 4.98
C VAL A 65 -7.33 2.32 4.11
N THR A 66 -8.45 1.81 4.64
CA THR A 66 -9.32 0.86 3.95
C THR A 66 -10.79 1.12 4.27
N ASN A 67 -11.69 0.75 3.36
CA ASN A 67 -13.12 0.66 3.62
C ASN A 67 -13.56 -0.75 4.08
N ASN A 68 -12.62 -1.68 4.27
CA ASN A 68 -12.90 -3.01 4.78
C ASN A 68 -12.70 -3.06 6.31
N THR A 69 -13.79 -3.30 7.04
CA THR A 69 -13.79 -3.39 8.50
C THR A 69 -13.74 -4.82 9.03
N SER A 70 -13.92 -5.83 8.16
CA SER A 70 -14.03 -7.24 8.54
C SER A 70 -12.68 -7.97 8.57
N TRP A 71 -11.71 -7.55 7.76
CA TRP A 71 -10.38 -8.17 7.75
C TRP A 71 -9.59 -7.88 9.02
N SER A 72 -8.59 -8.72 9.34
CA SER A 72 -7.66 -8.39 10.41
C SER A 72 -6.74 -7.23 9.99
N ALA A 73 -6.31 -6.41 10.95
CA ALA A 73 -5.33 -5.34 10.70
C ALA A 73 -4.03 -5.86 10.06
N ARG A 74 -3.62 -7.08 10.43
CA ARG A 74 -2.48 -7.77 9.81
C ARG A 74 -2.70 -8.05 8.33
N THR A 75 -3.87 -8.59 7.97
CA THR A 75 -4.24 -8.87 6.58
C THR A 75 -4.19 -7.60 5.73
N VAL A 76 -4.68 -6.47 6.27
CA VAL A 76 -4.60 -5.17 5.58
C VAL A 76 -3.15 -4.78 5.28
N ALA A 77 -2.23 -4.95 6.24
CA ALA A 77 -0.81 -4.67 6.04
C ALA A 77 -0.14 -5.61 5.03
N GLU A 78 -0.42 -6.91 5.10
CA GLU A 78 0.16 -7.91 4.17
C GLU A 78 -0.33 -7.71 2.73
N LEU A 79 -1.59 -7.31 2.52
CA LEU A 79 -2.11 -6.99 1.18
C LEU A 79 -1.33 -5.84 0.53
N TYR A 80 -0.93 -4.84 1.31
CA TYR A 80 -0.09 -3.76 0.80
C TYR A 80 1.31 -4.25 0.42
N ARG A 81 1.91 -5.13 1.24
CA ARG A 81 3.20 -5.77 0.93
C ARG A 81 3.13 -6.58 -0.35
N ALA A 82 2.09 -7.38 -0.53
CA ALA A 82 1.87 -8.17 -1.74
C ALA A 82 1.76 -7.25 -2.98
N ARG A 83 1.03 -6.14 -2.87
CA ARG A 83 0.95 -5.15 -3.95
C ARG A 83 2.32 -4.57 -4.31
N TRP A 84 3.13 -4.22 -3.31
CA TRP A 84 4.47 -3.68 -3.55
C TRP A 84 5.41 -4.70 -4.20
N ALA A 85 5.33 -5.98 -3.81
CA ALA A 85 6.09 -7.05 -4.46
C ALA A 85 5.74 -7.20 -5.95
N VAL A 86 4.46 -7.03 -6.32
CA VAL A 86 4.02 -7.02 -7.72
C VAL A 86 4.60 -5.82 -8.48
N GLU A 87 4.60 -4.62 -7.87
CA GLU A 87 5.22 -3.43 -8.48
C GLU A 87 6.73 -3.62 -8.70
N LEU A 88 7.43 -4.22 -7.74
CA LEU A 88 8.84 -4.56 -7.87
C LEU A 88 9.08 -5.58 -8.98
N PHE A 89 8.30 -6.66 -9.05
CA PHE A 89 8.39 -7.66 -10.11
C PHE A 89 8.27 -7.03 -11.51
N PHE A 90 7.29 -6.15 -11.73
CA PHE A 90 7.15 -5.45 -13.01
C PHE A 90 8.28 -4.45 -13.28
N LYS A 91 8.87 -3.85 -12.24
CA LYS A 91 10.06 -3.01 -12.39
C LYS A 91 11.26 -3.84 -12.88
N GLU A 92 11.50 -5.00 -12.27
CA GLU A 92 12.58 -5.90 -12.65
C GLU A 92 12.42 -6.43 -14.09
N ILE A 93 11.20 -6.79 -14.49
CA ILE A 93 10.91 -7.19 -15.89
C ILE A 93 11.29 -6.08 -16.86
N LYS A 94 10.86 -4.85 -16.59
CA LYS A 94 11.13 -3.70 -17.47
C LYS A 94 12.62 -3.41 -17.57
N GLN A 95 13.34 -3.46 -16.45
CA GLN A 95 14.80 -3.27 -16.43
C GLN A 95 15.53 -4.39 -17.19
N THR A 96 15.13 -5.64 -17.00
CA THR A 96 15.74 -6.80 -17.68
C THR A 96 15.52 -6.78 -19.20
N LEU A 97 14.34 -6.35 -19.65
CA LEU A 97 14.02 -6.23 -21.07
C LEU A 97 14.78 -5.06 -21.72
N GLN A 98 14.84 -3.89 -21.07
CA GLN A 98 15.63 -2.76 -21.57
C GLN A 98 17.14 -3.07 -21.66
N LEU A 99 17.66 -3.91 -20.77
CA LEU A 99 19.06 -4.38 -20.83
C LEU A 99 19.31 -5.38 -21.97
N ARG A 100 18.27 -5.99 -22.55
CA ARG A 100 18.38 -6.96 -23.66
C ARG A 100 18.19 -6.34 -25.04
N ASP A 101 17.69 -5.11 -25.13
CA ASP A 101 17.51 -4.40 -26.40
C ASP A 101 18.84 -3.88 -27.02
N PHE A 102 20.00 -4.26 -26.47
CA PHE A 102 21.33 -3.87 -26.96
C PHE A 102 22.24 -5.04 -27.37
N VAL A 103 21.66 -6.17 -27.78
CA VAL A 103 22.40 -7.24 -28.46
C VAL A 103 21.76 -7.56 -29.80
N GLY A 104 22.16 -6.81 -30.84
CA GLY A 104 22.19 -7.31 -32.21
C GLY A 104 21.49 -6.49 -33.29
N THR A 105 22.20 -5.52 -33.86
CA THR A 105 22.36 -5.39 -35.32
C THR A 105 23.80 -4.93 -35.60
N ASN A 106 24.74 -5.85 -35.38
CA ASN A 106 26.05 -5.76 -36.02
C ASN A 106 25.84 -5.99 -37.52
N GLU A 107 26.02 -4.96 -38.33
CA GLU A 107 25.91 -5.00 -39.80
C GLU A 107 27.00 -5.88 -40.46
N LYS A 108 27.91 -6.49 -39.68
CA LYS A 108 28.95 -7.44 -40.16
C LYS A 108 28.67 -8.92 -39.91
N ALA A 109 27.46 -9.31 -39.50
CA ALA A 109 27.19 -10.72 -39.16
C ALA A 109 26.56 -11.58 -40.27
N VAL A 110 26.14 -11.02 -41.41
CA VAL A 110 25.69 -11.83 -42.56
C VAL A 110 26.06 -11.13 -43.87
N LYS A 111 27.14 -11.63 -44.49
CA LYS A 111 27.62 -11.49 -45.88
C LYS A 111 27.76 -10.09 -46.51
#